data_AF-A0A9W7CTK5-F1
#
_entry.id   AF-A0A9W7CTK5-F1
#
_cell.length_a   1.000
_cell.length_b   1.000
_cell.length_c   1.000
_cell.angle_alpha   90.00
_cell.angle_beta   90.00
_cell.angle_gamma   90.00
#
_symmetry.space_group_name_H-M   'P 1'
#
loop_
_entity.id
_entity.type
_entity.pdbx_description
1 polymer ?
#
loop_
_entity_poly.entity_id
_entity_poly.type
_entity_poly.pdbx_seq_one_letter_code
_entity_poly.pdbx_strand_id
1 'polypeptide(L)'
;MDDVNYFYQHWKSYTTQRNFAWVDEYKTTDAPTRMVRRAMEKENKKLRDAAKKAFTTEVRELVDFVCRRDLRVKAFQKQKEQEKEQKRIEEDIKKREKQAAYDAERRAFQEQQDKLWADSNMETSRLADRDIEEELEKLRKKMDADVLVCDLCSKTFKSIKQLQNHLTSKKHREKEEELGVFSDLGILDDEMDRDLQEELIALGKMKQKTDITNKSSQLPKADDQRDVEINDAEQQEADDEAARKKEEADRVRLEKEQKAAEKRRERKEMRKNKKKEGVEKIVNTARSKQEKKEEEEEQRARGKKGGKKRRG
;
A
#
# COMPACT_ATOMS: atom_id res chain seq x y z
N MET A 1 -48.35 1.58 13.29
CA MET A 1 -48.25 0.22 12.67
C MET A 1 -48.40 -0.87 13.74
N ASP A 2 -48.45 -0.46 14.99
CA ASP A 2 -48.11 -1.26 16.16
C ASP A 2 -49.25 -2.22 16.51
N ASP A 3 -50.51 -1.84 16.29
CA ASP A 3 -51.67 -2.73 16.41
C ASP A 3 -51.61 -3.91 15.43
N VAL A 4 -51.22 -3.65 14.18
CA VAL A 4 -51.05 -4.68 13.15
C VAL A 4 -49.89 -5.61 13.50
N ASN A 5 -48.80 -5.04 14.01
CA ASN A 5 -47.64 -5.81 14.46
C ASN A 5 -47.99 -6.68 15.69
N TYR A 6 -48.67 -6.12 16.69
CA TYR A 6 -49.13 -6.81 17.89
C TYR A 6 -50.08 -7.96 17.56
N PHE A 7 -51.05 -7.72 16.67
CA PHE A 7 -51.94 -8.75 16.15
C PHE A 7 -51.14 -9.92 15.54
N TYR A 8 -50.26 -9.66 14.58
CA TYR A 8 -49.46 -10.72 13.96
C TYR A 8 -48.46 -11.37 14.93
N GLN A 9 -47.95 -10.65 15.93
CA GLN A 9 -47.08 -11.19 16.96
C GLN A 9 -47.82 -12.21 17.84
N HIS A 10 -49.04 -11.87 18.30
CA HIS A 10 -49.90 -12.77 19.06
C HIS A 10 -50.26 -14.03 18.27
N TRP A 11 -50.65 -13.88 17.01
CA TRP A 11 -51.02 -15.02 16.16
C TRP A 11 -49.83 -15.89 15.74
N LYS A 12 -48.61 -15.33 15.62
CA LYS A 12 -47.39 -16.11 15.40
C LYS A 12 -46.97 -16.92 16.64
N SER A 13 -47.19 -16.38 17.83
CA SER A 13 -46.99 -17.11 19.10
C SER A 13 -48.17 -18.00 19.51
N TYR A 14 -49.20 -18.15 18.66
CA TYR A 14 -50.38 -18.97 18.93
C TYR A 14 -50.02 -20.36 19.46
N THR A 15 -50.80 -20.81 20.46
CA THR A 15 -50.76 -22.18 21.01
C THR A 15 -52.20 -22.65 21.24
N THR A 16 -52.44 -23.95 21.03
CA THR A 16 -53.77 -24.54 21.17
C THR A 16 -53.99 -25.10 22.57
N GLN A 17 -55.14 -24.79 23.17
CA GLN A 17 -55.61 -25.41 24.43
C GLN A 17 -56.36 -26.73 24.20
N ARG A 18 -56.62 -27.12 22.94
CA ARG A 18 -57.35 -28.34 22.61
C ARG A 18 -56.54 -29.57 23.04
N ASN A 19 -57.21 -30.59 23.59
CA ASN A 19 -56.53 -31.70 24.26
C ASN A 19 -55.95 -32.78 23.32
N PHE A 20 -56.54 -32.96 22.12
CA PHE A 20 -56.21 -34.00 21.12
C PHE A 20 -56.48 -35.44 21.56
N ALA A 21 -57.34 -35.65 22.56
CA ALA A 21 -57.63 -36.98 23.10
C ALA A 21 -58.26 -37.99 22.11
N TRP A 22 -58.82 -37.53 20.98
CA TRP A 22 -59.34 -38.42 19.92
C TRP A 22 -58.24 -39.01 19.01
N VAL A 23 -56.97 -38.63 19.21
CA VAL A 23 -55.79 -39.17 18.50
C VAL A 23 -55.11 -40.28 19.33
N ASP A 24 -55.69 -40.65 20.47
CA ASP A 24 -55.23 -41.75 21.31
C ASP A 24 -55.53 -43.10 20.63
N GLU A 25 -54.49 -43.80 20.15
CA GLU A 25 -54.62 -45.14 19.56
C GLU A 25 -54.83 -46.24 20.61
N TYR A 26 -54.25 -46.08 21.81
CA TYR A 26 -54.26 -47.11 22.85
C TYR A 26 -55.27 -46.80 23.97
N LYS A 27 -56.16 -47.74 24.30
CA LYS A 27 -57.02 -47.64 25.49
C LYS A 27 -56.26 -48.01 26.75
N THR A 28 -55.89 -47.03 27.57
CA THR A 28 -55.09 -47.25 28.79
C THR A 28 -55.80 -48.07 29.89
N THR A 29 -57.11 -48.28 29.76
CA THR A 29 -57.91 -49.20 30.58
C THR A 29 -57.58 -50.67 30.34
N ASP A 30 -57.17 -51.01 29.12
CA ASP A 30 -57.09 -52.41 28.65
C ASP A 30 -55.68 -52.99 28.89
N ALA A 31 -54.84 -52.28 29.66
CA ALA A 31 -53.44 -52.58 29.87
C ALA A 31 -53.21 -53.70 30.91
N PRO A 32 -52.58 -54.85 30.55
CA PRO A 32 -52.44 -55.99 31.48
C PRO A 32 -51.54 -55.73 32.70
N THR A 33 -50.66 -54.73 32.64
CA THR A 33 -49.71 -54.43 33.72
C THR A 33 -49.40 -52.94 33.76
N ARG A 34 -49.10 -52.39 34.95
CA ARG A 34 -48.74 -50.97 35.16
C ARG A 34 -47.62 -50.47 34.23
N MET A 35 -46.66 -51.32 33.85
CA MET A 35 -45.62 -50.98 32.88
C MET A 35 -46.17 -50.79 31.46
N VAL A 36 -47.06 -51.70 31.01
CA VAL A 36 -47.73 -51.61 29.71
C VAL A 36 -48.62 -50.36 29.67
N ARG A 37 -49.37 -50.07 30.74
CA ARG A 37 -50.20 -48.85 30.84
C ARG A 37 -49.36 -47.58 30.65
N ARG A 38 -48.21 -47.50 31.32
CA ARG A 38 -47.27 -46.37 31.17
C ARG A 38 -46.69 -46.25 29.77
N ALA A 39 -46.46 -47.36 29.08
CA ALA A 39 -46.02 -47.35 27.68
C ALA A 39 -47.12 -46.82 26.75
N MET A 40 -48.37 -47.28 26.93
CA MET A 40 -49.55 -46.79 26.19
C MET A 40 -49.82 -45.30 26.46
N GLU A 41 -49.78 -44.87 27.72
CA GLU A 41 -49.88 -43.45 28.12
C GLU A 41 -48.81 -42.57 27.43
N LYS A 42 -47.58 -43.11 27.28
CA LYS A 42 -46.45 -42.41 26.63
C LYS A 42 -46.61 -42.29 25.11
N GLU A 43 -47.03 -43.36 24.42
CA GLU A 43 -47.28 -43.30 22.98
C GLU A 43 -48.50 -42.43 22.67
N ASN A 44 -49.61 -42.54 23.42
CA ASN A 44 -50.74 -41.62 23.28
C ASN A 44 -50.32 -40.16 23.52
N LYS A 45 -49.50 -39.87 24.55
CA LYS A 45 -48.98 -38.52 24.77
C LYS A 45 -48.19 -38.01 23.55
N LYS A 46 -47.33 -38.85 22.98
CA LYS A 46 -46.55 -38.53 21.77
C LYS A 46 -47.44 -38.27 20.55
N LEU A 47 -48.51 -39.05 20.35
CA LEU A 47 -49.51 -38.81 19.30
C LEU A 47 -50.24 -37.47 19.50
N ARG A 48 -50.70 -37.18 20.72
CA ARG A 48 -51.34 -35.90 21.07
C ARG A 48 -50.40 -34.71 20.88
N ASP A 49 -49.15 -34.83 21.33
CA ASP A 49 -48.16 -33.75 21.22
C ASP A 49 -47.74 -33.53 19.75
N ALA A 50 -47.70 -34.58 18.93
CA ALA A 50 -47.53 -34.48 17.48
C ALA A 50 -48.72 -33.79 16.80
N ALA A 51 -49.96 -34.17 17.13
CA ALA A 51 -51.17 -33.56 16.58
C ALA A 51 -51.32 -32.07 16.98
N LYS A 52 -51.02 -31.73 18.25
CA LYS A 52 -50.92 -30.33 18.72
C LYS A 52 -49.90 -29.54 17.91
N LYS A 53 -48.72 -30.12 17.67
CA LYS A 53 -47.65 -29.48 16.88
C LYS A 53 -48.08 -29.27 15.43
N ALA A 54 -48.71 -30.25 14.79
CA ALA A 54 -49.24 -30.14 13.43
C ALA A 54 -50.25 -28.99 13.33
N PHE A 55 -51.32 -29.02 14.13
CA PHE A 55 -52.36 -27.98 14.16
C PHE A 55 -51.80 -26.58 14.45
N THR A 56 -50.87 -26.46 15.40
CA THR A 56 -50.25 -25.17 15.72
C THR A 56 -49.34 -24.66 14.59
N THR A 57 -48.73 -25.57 13.82
CA THR A 57 -47.93 -25.20 12.64
C THR A 57 -48.83 -24.74 11.50
N GLU A 58 -49.91 -25.47 11.22
CA GLU A 58 -50.93 -25.10 10.22
C GLU A 58 -51.54 -23.72 10.50
N VAL A 59 -51.90 -23.42 11.75
CA VAL A 59 -52.39 -22.08 12.14
C VAL A 59 -51.32 -21.00 11.89
N ARG A 60 -50.04 -21.26 12.18
CA ARG A 60 -48.95 -20.29 11.90
C ARG A 60 -48.72 -20.11 10.40
N GLU A 61 -48.80 -21.17 9.61
CA GLU A 61 -48.70 -21.11 8.14
C GLU A 61 -49.85 -20.31 7.52
N LEU A 62 -51.07 -20.47 8.03
CA LEU A 62 -52.23 -19.64 7.68
C LEU A 62 -51.99 -18.17 8.06
N VAL A 63 -51.50 -17.90 9.27
CA VAL A 63 -51.16 -16.53 9.72
C VAL A 63 -50.10 -15.91 8.83
N ASP A 64 -49.05 -16.65 8.45
CA ASP A 64 -48.03 -16.17 7.50
C ASP A 64 -48.57 -16.02 6.07
N PHE A 65 -49.54 -16.82 5.64
CA PHE A 65 -50.24 -16.65 4.35
C PHE A 65 -51.07 -15.35 4.32
N VAL A 66 -51.77 -15.04 5.40
CA VAL A 66 -52.54 -13.79 5.56
C VAL A 66 -51.60 -12.59 5.70
N CYS A 67 -50.57 -12.69 6.54
CA CYS A 67 -49.56 -11.65 6.75
C CYS A 67 -48.84 -11.26 5.45
N ARG A 68 -48.52 -12.25 4.58
CA ARG A 68 -47.98 -12.01 3.23
C ARG A 68 -48.96 -11.35 2.24
N ARG A 69 -50.27 -11.37 2.53
CA ARG A 69 -51.32 -10.79 1.67
C ARG A 69 -51.80 -9.42 2.13
N ASP A 70 -51.80 -9.14 3.43
CA ASP A 70 -52.27 -7.89 4.03
C ASP A 70 -51.58 -6.66 3.40
N LEU A 71 -52.41 -5.78 2.83
CA LEU A 71 -51.95 -4.56 2.15
C LEU A 71 -51.20 -3.60 3.09
N ARG A 72 -51.56 -3.56 4.37
CA ARG A 72 -50.92 -2.72 5.40
C ARG A 72 -49.49 -3.21 5.66
N VAL A 73 -49.32 -4.53 5.78
CA VAL A 73 -48.00 -5.17 5.96
C VAL A 73 -47.15 -4.98 4.71
N LYS A 74 -47.71 -5.15 3.51
CA LYS A 74 -47.00 -4.90 2.24
C LYS A 74 -46.57 -3.45 2.09
N ALA A 75 -47.45 -2.49 2.37
CA ALA A 75 -47.12 -1.06 2.30
C ALA A 75 -45.98 -0.70 3.26
N PHE A 76 -46.05 -1.18 4.50
CA PHE A 76 -45.00 -0.98 5.49
C PHE A 76 -43.67 -1.66 5.12
N GLN A 77 -43.71 -2.88 4.58
CA GLN A 77 -42.50 -3.55 4.07
C GLN A 77 -41.86 -2.76 2.92
N LYS A 78 -42.66 -2.28 1.96
CA LYS A 78 -42.18 -1.45 0.84
C LYS A 78 -41.54 -0.16 1.33
N GLN A 79 -42.17 0.56 2.26
CA GLN A 79 -41.57 1.77 2.85
C GLN A 79 -40.24 1.46 3.56
N LYS A 80 -40.19 0.39 4.36
CA LYS A 80 -38.96 -0.01 5.08
C LYS A 80 -37.84 -0.51 4.16
N GLU A 81 -38.18 -1.06 3.01
CA GLU A 81 -37.23 -1.43 1.96
C GLU A 81 -36.68 -0.19 1.24
N GLN A 82 -37.55 0.77 0.91
CA GLN A 82 -37.15 2.06 0.33
C GLN A 82 -36.24 2.85 1.29
N GLU A 83 -36.58 2.93 2.57
CA GLU A 83 -35.76 3.59 3.60
C GLU A 83 -34.37 2.95 3.73
N LYS A 84 -34.30 1.60 3.68
CA LYS A 84 -33.03 0.88 3.68
C LYS A 84 -32.21 1.13 2.42
N GLU A 85 -32.83 1.16 1.25
CA GLU A 85 -32.10 1.40 0.01
C GLU A 85 -31.58 2.83 -0.08
N GLN A 86 -32.37 3.82 0.36
CA GLN A 86 -31.92 5.20 0.52
C GLN A 86 -30.69 5.29 1.44
N LYS A 87 -30.73 4.64 2.61
CA LYS A 87 -29.58 4.59 3.53
C LYS A 87 -28.35 3.92 2.92
N ARG A 88 -28.52 2.86 2.12
CA ARG A 88 -27.41 2.22 1.39
C ARG A 88 -26.81 3.14 0.33
N ILE A 89 -27.65 3.85 -0.43
CA ILE A 89 -27.22 4.82 -1.44
C ILE A 89 -26.45 5.97 -0.77
N GLU A 90 -26.97 6.52 0.33
CA GLU A 90 -26.32 7.58 1.11
C GLU A 90 -24.96 7.12 1.68
N GLU A 91 -24.90 5.92 2.26
CA GLU A 91 -23.64 5.33 2.72
C GLU A 91 -22.63 5.14 1.59
N ASP A 92 -23.06 4.72 0.40
CA ASP A 92 -22.18 4.48 -0.75
C ASP A 92 -21.73 5.78 -1.43
N ILE A 93 -22.57 6.83 -1.45
CA ILE A 93 -22.17 8.20 -1.82
C ILE A 93 -21.09 8.69 -0.85
N LYS A 94 -21.34 8.61 0.46
CA LYS A 94 -20.40 9.04 1.50
C LYS A 94 -19.07 8.28 1.48
N LYS A 95 -19.07 7.00 1.06
CA LYS A 95 -17.84 6.22 0.81
C LYS A 95 -17.10 6.74 -0.43
N ARG A 96 -17.81 7.02 -1.53
CA ARG A 96 -17.22 7.57 -2.77
C ARG A 96 -16.64 8.96 -2.56
N GLU A 97 -17.31 9.84 -1.83
CA GLU A 97 -16.82 11.18 -1.49
C GLU A 97 -15.53 11.10 -0.66
N LYS A 98 -15.50 10.25 0.37
CA LYS A 98 -14.28 10.00 1.16
C LYS A 98 -13.13 9.43 0.32
N GLN A 99 -13.43 8.49 -0.57
CA GLN A 99 -12.44 7.90 -1.46
C GLN A 99 -11.90 8.95 -2.44
N ALA A 100 -12.77 9.75 -3.05
CA ALA A 100 -12.38 10.83 -3.95
C ALA A 100 -11.57 11.93 -3.26
N ALA A 101 -11.90 12.26 -2.00
CA ALA A 101 -11.11 13.20 -1.19
C ALA A 101 -9.71 12.64 -0.88
N TYR A 102 -9.61 11.38 -0.46
CA TYR A 102 -8.33 10.70 -0.23
C TYR A 102 -7.49 10.59 -1.51
N ASP A 103 -8.11 10.24 -2.64
CA ASP A 103 -7.43 10.14 -3.94
C ASP A 103 -7.07 11.53 -4.53
N ALA A 104 -7.71 12.61 -4.07
CA ALA A 104 -7.32 13.98 -4.38
C ALA A 104 -6.15 14.45 -3.50
N GLU A 105 -6.20 14.22 -2.19
CA GLU A 105 -5.12 14.49 -1.24
C GLU A 105 -3.83 13.75 -1.64
N ARG A 106 -3.94 12.46 -1.97
CA ARG A 106 -2.83 11.64 -2.46
C ARG A 106 -2.21 12.20 -3.74
N ARG A 107 -3.02 12.67 -4.69
CA ARG A 107 -2.52 13.30 -5.93
C ARG A 107 -1.83 14.63 -5.65
N ALA A 108 -2.42 15.48 -4.82
CA ALA A 108 -1.80 16.76 -4.43
C ALA A 108 -0.45 16.54 -3.73
N PHE A 109 -0.33 15.54 -2.85
CA PHE A 109 0.93 15.18 -2.20
C PHE A 109 1.97 14.60 -3.18
N GLN A 110 1.53 13.85 -4.20
CA GLN A 110 2.41 13.37 -5.26
C GLN A 110 2.88 14.52 -6.17
N GLU A 111 1.98 15.42 -6.59
CA GLU A 111 2.32 16.61 -7.37
C GLU A 111 3.29 17.54 -6.62
N GLN A 112 3.20 17.63 -5.29
CA GLN A 112 4.17 18.35 -4.47
C GLN A 112 5.55 17.68 -4.46
N GLN A 113 5.61 16.34 -4.32
CA GLN A 113 6.87 15.60 -4.42
C GLN A 113 7.50 15.69 -5.82
N ASP A 114 6.70 15.54 -6.88
CA ASP A 114 7.17 15.62 -8.26
C ASP A 114 7.73 17.02 -8.58
N LYS A 115 7.13 18.09 -8.04
CA LYS A 115 7.68 19.45 -8.12
C LYS A 115 9.00 19.60 -7.37
N LEU A 116 9.05 19.17 -6.10
CA LEU A 116 10.28 19.22 -5.31
C LEU A 116 11.42 18.41 -5.95
N TRP A 117 11.09 17.27 -6.56
CA TRP A 117 12.06 16.44 -7.28
C TRP A 117 12.49 17.07 -8.60
N ALA A 118 11.58 17.69 -9.36
CA ALA A 118 11.91 18.44 -10.56
C ALA A 118 12.81 19.66 -10.27
N ASP A 119 12.49 20.45 -9.23
CA ASP A 119 13.29 21.60 -8.81
C ASP A 119 14.67 21.15 -8.30
N SER A 120 14.72 20.10 -7.46
CA SER A 120 15.98 19.54 -6.95
C SER A 120 16.85 18.92 -8.05
N ASN A 121 16.25 18.25 -9.02
CA ASN A 121 16.95 17.66 -10.16
C ASN A 121 17.42 18.75 -11.15
N MET A 122 16.65 19.83 -11.32
CA MET A 122 17.09 20.97 -12.15
C MET A 122 18.27 21.71 -11.50
N GLU A 123 18.27 21.90 -10.18
CA GLU A 123 19.38 22.55 -9.47
C GLU A 123 20.63 21.65 -9.46
N THR A 124 20.49 20.35 -9.17
CA THR A 124 21.64 19.42 -9.19
C THR A 124 22.19 19.17 -10.60
N SER A 125 21.35 19.13 -11.65
CA SER A 125 21.83 19.09 -13.04
C SER A 125 22.64 20.35 -13.36
N ARG A 126 22.13 21.55 -13.07
CA ARG A 126 22.84 22.81 -13.35
C ARG A 126 24.19 22.92 -12.63
N LEU A 127 24.27 22.45 -11.40
CA LEU A 127 25.53 22.43 -10.65
C LEU A 127 26.50 21.39 -11.24
N ALA A 128 26.03 20.18 -11.53
CA ALA A 128 26.85 19.14 -12.15
C ALA A 128 27.35 19.54 -13.54
N ASP A 129 26.48 20.10 -14.40
CA ASP A 129 26.80 20.55 -15.75
C ASP A 129 27.89 21.65 -15.71
N ARG A 130 27.77 22.62 -14.79
CA ARG A 130 28.76 23.69 -14.61
C ARG A 130 30.10 23.16 -14.09
N ASP A 131 30.08 22.26 -13.13
CA ASP A 131 31.32 21.73 -12.54
C ASP A 131 32.04 20.77 -13.52
N ILE A 132 31.29 20.05 -14.37
CA ILE A 132 31.83 19.27 -15.50
C ILE A 132 32.44 20.17 -16.57
N GLU A 133 31.79 21.28 -16.94
CA GLU A 133 32.32 22.26 -17.89
C GLU A 133 33.65 22.87 -17.38
N GLU A 134 33.72 23.20 -16.08
CA GLU A 134 34.95 23.73 -15.47
C GLU A 134 36.08 22.68 -15.43
N GLU A 135 35.77 21.39 -15.22
CA GLU A 135 36.76 20.32 -15.27
C GLU A 135 37.25 20.02 -16.70
N LEU A 136 36.35 20.04 -17.69
CA LEU A 136 36.70 19.94 -19.11
C LEU A 136 37.58 21.11 -19.57
N GLU A 137 37.30 22.32 -19.13
CA GLU A 137 38.11 23.50 -19.43
C GLU A 137 39.50 23.44 -18.76
N LYS A 138 39.58 22.93 -17.52
CA LYS A 138 40.86 22.62 -16.86
C LYS A 138 41.64 21.53 -17.59
N LEU A 139 40.97 20.55 -18.20
CA LEU A 139 41.61 19.50 -18.99
C LEU A 139 42.13 20.04 -20.33
N ARG A 140 41.35 20.86 -21.04
CA ARG A 140 41.79 21.56 -22.28
C ARG A 140 43.06 22.38 -22.04
N LYS A 141 43.03 23.27 -21.04
CA LYS A 141 44.18 24.11 -20.66
C LYS A 141 45.43 23.33 -20.27
N LYS A 142 45.29 22.11 -19.72
CA LYS A 142 46.43 21.22 -19.46
C LYS A 142 46.99 20.60 -20.74
N MET A 143 46.12 20.12 -21.65
CA MET A 143 46.57 19.55 -22.92
C MET A 143 47.27 20.59 -23.80
N ASP A 144 46.76 21.82 -23.86
CA ASP A 144 47.38 22.90 -24.65
C ASP A 144 48.75 23.33 -24.08
N ALA A 145 48.96 23.21 -22.77
CA ALA A 145 50.24 23.54 -22.12
C ALA A 145 51.34 22.49 -22.32
N ASP A 146 50.97 21.22 -22.60
CA ASP A 146 51.90 20.09 -22.70
C ASP A 146 52.44 19.84 -24.13
N VAL A 147 51.92 20.54 -25.15
CA VAL A 147 52.32 20.39 -26.56
C VAL A 147 53.32 21.47 -26.98
N LEU A 148 54.61 21.23 -26.69
CA LEU A 148 55.68 22.17 -27.03
C LEU A 148 56.28 21.82 -28.40
N VAL A 149 55.99 22.60 -29.44
CA VAL A 149 56.46 22.34 -30.81
C VAL A 149 57.65 23.22 -31.16
N CYS A 150 58.59 22.68 -31.94
CA CYS A 150 59.57 23.45 -32.68
C CYS A 150 59.16 23.52 -34.15
N ASP A 151 58.77 24.70 -34.63
CA ASP A 151 58.17 24.86 -35.96
C ASP A 151 59.19 24.61 -37.09
N LEU A 152 60.44 25.08 -36.94
CA LEU A 152 61.52 24.86 -37.93
C LEU A 152 61.92 23.38 -38.10
N CYS A 153 61.59 22.55 -37.11
CA CYS A 153 61.90 21.12 -37.11
C CYS A 153 60.66 20.22 -37.14
N SER A 154 59.45 20.78 -37.10
CA SER A 154 58.16 20.11 -36.92
C SER A 154 58.20 18.99 -35.86
N LYS A 155 58.78 19.27 -34.69
CA LYS A 155 58.96 18.30 -33.59
C LYS A 155 58.23 18.72 -32.33
N THR A 156 57.41 17.81 -31.81
CA THR A 156 56.72 17.92 -30.51
C THR A 156 57.61 17.41 -29.36
N PHE A 157 57.70 18.18 -28.28
CA PHE A 157 58.46 17.87 -27.08
C PHE A 157 57.52 17.89 -25.85
N LYS A 158 57.85 17.08 -24.84
CA LYS A 158 57.02 16.91 -23.62
C LYS A 158 57.49 17.76 -22.43
N SER A 159 58.45 18.66 -22.65
CA SER A 159 59.02 19.50 -21.59
C SER A 159 59.79 20.68 -22.18
N ILE A 160 59.66 21.85 -21.56
CA ILE A 160 60.36 23.08 -21.95
C ILE A 160 61.88 22.87 -22.03
N LYS A 161 62.45 22.08 -21.10
CA LYS A 161 63.89 21.76 -21.10
C LYS A 161 64.32 20.91 -22.31
N GLN A 162 63.44 20.03 -22.81
CA GLN A 162 63.71 19.24 -24.02
C GLN A 162 63.66 20.12 -25.27
N LEU A 163 62.70 21.05 -25.35
CA LEU A 163 62.64 22.04 -26.42
C LEU A 163 63.86 22.97 -26.37
N GLN A 164 64.24 23.54 -25.23
CA GLN A 164 65.42 24.39 -25.10
C GLN A 164 66.74 23.69 -25.49
N ASN A 165 66.90 22.42 -25.09
CA ASN A 165 68.03 21.59 -25.54
C ASN A 165 67.98 21.29 -27.05
N HIS A 166 66.79 21.26 -27.65
CA HIS A 166 66.63 21.12 -29.08
C HIS A 166 66.98 22.43 -29.82
N LEU A 167 66.48 23.58 -29.38
CA LEU A 167 66.78 24.89 -29.97
C LEU A 167 68.29 25.19 -29.93
N THR A 168 68.96 24.88 -28.82
CA THR A 168 70.42 25.04 -28.68
C THR A 168 71.23 23.94 -29.39
N SER A 169 70.60 22.91 -29.95
CA SER A 169 71.32 21.83 -30.63
C SER A 169 71.85 22.26 -32.00
N LYS A 170 73.04 21.78 -32.37
CA LYS A 170 73.68 22.11 -33.66
C LYS A 170 72.77 21.86 -34.86
N LYS A 171 71.92 20.82 -34.81
CA LYS A 171 70.96 20.48 -35.89
C LYS A 171 69.74 21.40 -36.00
N HIS A 172 69.46 22.20 -34.98
CA HIS A 172 68.47 23.28 -35.08
C HIS A 172 69.14 24.54 -35.61
N ARG A 173 70.30 24.91 -35.06
CA ARG A 173 71.11 26.04 -35.51
C ARG A 173 71.51 25.99 -36.99
N GLU A 174 71.90 24.82 -37.47
CA GLU A 174 72.20 24.54 -38.88
C GLU A 174 70.98 24.79 -39.78
N LYS A 175 69.75 24.55 -39.28
CA LYS A 175 68.50 24.89 -39.97
C LYS A 175 68.08 26.36 -39.82
N GLU A 176 68.38 27.01 -38.69
CA GLU A 176 68.18 28.46 -38.52
C GLU A 176 69.06 29.25 -39.50
N GLU A 177 70.30 28.79 -39.70
CA GLU A 177 71.25 29.33 -40.69
C GLU A 177 70.82 29.01 -42.14
N GLU A 178 70.39 27.78 -42.44
CA GLU A 178 69.85 27.39 -43.76
C GLU A 178 68.59 28.20 -44.15
N LEU A 179 67.77 28.60 -43.17
CA LEU A 179 66.54 29.37 -43.37
C LEU A 179 66.70 30.89 -43.15
N GLY A 180 67.88 31.37 -42.75
CA GLY A 180 68.24 32.80 -42.72
C GLY A 180 67.48 33.68 -41.71
N VAL A 181 67.00 33.12 -40.59
CA VAL A 181 65.93 33.74 -39.77
C VAL A 181 66.40 34.87 -38.81
N PHE A 182 67.71 35.05 -38.58
CA PHE A 182 68.21 35.92 -37.49
C PHE A 182 69.19 37.01 -37.98
N SER A 183 68.68 38.18 -38.39
CA SER A 183 69.55 39.32 -38.77
C SER A 183 69.04 40.74 -38.47
N ASP A 184 67.77 40.99 -38.12
CA ASP A 184 67.23 42.37 -38.21
C ASP A 184 66.09 42.73 -37.22
N LEU A 185 66.30 42.62 -35.90
CA LEU A 185 65.30 43.07 -34.91
C LEU A 185 65.87 43.51 -33.54
N GLY A 186 67.10 44.06 -33.51
CA GLY A 186 67.76 44.48 -32.27
C GLY A 186 67.85 46.00 -32.04
N ILE A 187 67.27 46.82 -32.93
CA ILE A 187 67.55 48.27 -32.99
C ILE A 187 66.31 49.14 -32.70
N LEU A 188 65.09 48.57 -32.74
CA LEU A 188 63.83 49.32 -32.66
C LEU A 188 63.26 49.51 -31.23
N ASP A 189 63.80 48.83 -30.22
CA ASP A 189 63.22 48.80 -28.86
C ASP A 189 63.75 49.96 -27.97
N ASP A 190 65.05 50.31 -28.08
CA ASP A 190 65.75 51.29 -27.23
C ASP A 190 65.37 52.77 -27.47
N GLU A 191 64.61 53.05 -28.53
CA GLU A 191 64.17 54.40 -28.93
C GLU A 191 62.74 54.68 -28.43
N MET A 192 61.83 53.71 -28.56
CA MET A 192 60.42 53.84 -28.17
C MET A 192 60.21 53.95 -26.64
N ASP A 193 61.01 53.25 -25.84
CA ASP A 193 60.95 53.33 -24.38
C ASP A 193 61.46 54.67 -23.81
N ARG A 194 62.27 55.41 -24.58
CA ARG A 194 62.81 56.72 -24.16
C ARG A 194 61.76 57.81 -24.31
N ASP A 195 61.08 57.85 -25.44
CA ASP A 195 60.02 58.82 -25.75
C ASP A 195 58.83 58.69 -24.78
N LEU A 196 58.42 57.45 -24.48
CA LEU A 196 57.29 57.18 -23.58
C LEU A 196 57.56 57.61 -22.13
N GLN A 197 58.82 57.51 -21.68
CA GLN A 197 59.22 57.91 -20.34
C GLN A 197 59.34 59.44 -20.19
N GLU A 198 59.63 60.17 -21.27
CA GLU A 198 59.70 61.63 -21.26
C GLU A 198 58.29 62.27 -21.29
N GLU A 199 57.35 61.70 -22.04
CA GLU A 199 55.93 62.15 -22.08
C GLU A 199 55.22 61.99 -20.72
N LEU A 200 55.46 60.88 -19.99
CA LEU A 200 54.87 60.63 -18.67
C LEU A 200 55.37 61.60 -17.59
N ILE A 201 56.60 62.11 -17.71
CA ILE A 201 57.16 63.13 -16.83
C ILE A 201 56.60 64.52 -17.18
N ALA A 202 56.47 64.84 -18.47
CA ALA A 202 55.90 66.10 -18.95
C ALA A 202 54.41 66.28 -18.57
N LEU A 203 53.63 65.20 -18.57
CA LEU A 203 52.24 65.19 -18.12
C LEU A 203 52.07 65.26 -16.57
N GLY A 204 53.16 65.38 -15.81
CA GLY A 204 53.14 65.58 -14.36
C GLY A 204 52.61 64.40 -13.54
N LYS A 205 52.42 63.23 -14.16
CA LYS A 205 51.82 62.04 -13.52
C LYS A 205 52.80 61.23 -12.67
N MET A 206 54.08 61.60 -12.60
CA MET A 206 55.07 60.97 -11.71
C MET A 206 55.92 61.98 -10.94
N LYS A 207 55.83 61.93 -9.61
CA LYS A 207 56.89 62.31 -8.66
C LYS A 207 56.89 61.35 -7.47
N GLN A 208 57.98 61.38 -6.69
CA GLN A 208 58.52 60.24 -5.94
C GLN A 208 57.64 59.67 -4.81
N LYS A 209 57.87 58.38 -4.51
CA LYS A 209 57.16 57.54 -3.52
C LYS A 209 57.39 57.97 -2.06
N THR A 210 56.35 57.82 -1.23
CA THR A 210 56.47 57.48 0.20
C THR A 210 55.31 56.57 0.64
N ASP A 211 55.62 55.43 1.25
CA ASP A 211 54.68 54.43 1.79
C ASP A 211 53.90 54.89 3.04
N ILE A 212 52.84 54.13 3.42
CA ILE A 212 52.48 53.73 4.82
C ILE A 212 51.35 52.66 4.79
N THR A 213 51.17 51.93 5.90
CA THR A 213 50.64 50.56 5.98
C THR A 213 49.37 50.35 6.85
N ASN A 214 48.82 49.12 6.78
CA ASN A 214 48.07 48.37 7.83
C ASN A 214 46.55 48.59 8.15
N LYS A 215 45.74 47.58 7.78
CA LYS A 215 45.02 46.59 8.65
C LYS A 215 44.03 47.04 9.76
N SER A 216 42.76 46.59 9.71
CA SER A 216 42.10 45.68 10.70
C SER A 216 40.54 45.78 10.90
N SER A 217 39.90 44.60 11.12
CA SER A 217 38.79 44.25 12.07
C SER A 217 37.29 44.64 11.95
N GLN A 218 36.45 43.58 11.96
CA GLN A 218 35.32 43.22 12.88
C GLN A 218 33.82 43.60 12.65
N LEU A 219 32.95 42.77 13.28
CA LEU A 219 31.47 42.72 13.27
C LEU A 219 30.81 43.40 14.49
N PRO A 220 29.49 43.67 14.41
CA PRO A 220 28.50 43.56 15.52
C PRO A 220 27.34 42.58 15.14
N LYS A 221 26.35 42.16 15.97
CA LYS A 221 26.12 41.97 17.43
C LYS A 221 24.82 41.14 17.60
N ALA A 222 24.52 40.58 18.80
CA ALA A 222 23.19 40.07 19.17
C ALA A 222 22.96 40.11 20.71
N ASP A 223 21.72 40.43 21.13
CA ASP A 223 21.19 40.38 22.52
C ASP A 223 20.56 39.00 22.79
N ASP A 224 20.70 38.40 23.99
CA ASP A 224 19.88 38.58 25.22
C ASP A 224 18.46 37.97 25.07
N GLN A 225 17.88 37.21 26.01
CA GLN A 225 17.95 37.28 27.48
C GLN A 225 17.66 35.89 28.13
N ARG A 226 17.93 35.73 29.43
CA ARG A 226 17.65 34.50 30.24
C ARG A 226 16.68 34.81 31.40
N ASP A 227 16.28 33.73 32.11
CA ASP A 227 15.58 33.65 33.41
C ASP A 227 14.06 33.29 33.31
N VAL A 228 13.46 32.45 34.17
CA VAL A 228 13.95 31.67 35.34
C VAL A 228 13.12 30.37 35.52
N GLU A 229 13.63 29.43 36.34
CA GLU A 229 13.11 28.06 36.57
C GLU A 229 11.92 27.93 37.57
N ILE A 230 11.46 26.66 37.71
CA ILE A 230 10.78 25.99 38.85
C ILE A 230 9.24 26.01 38.91
N ASN A 231 8.61 24.96 38.32
CA ASN A 231 7.57 24.12 38.95
C ASN A 231 7.23 22.90 38.05
N ASP A 232 8.08 21.86 38.02
CA ASP A 232 8.03 20.82 36.96
C ASP A 232 8.33 19.38 37.43
N ALA A 233 8.00 19.04 38.69
CA ALA A 233 8.21 17.68 39.22
C ALA A 233 6.90 16.88 39.37
N GLU A 234 5.91 17.42 40.07
CA GLU A 234 4.64 16.71 40.34
C GLU A 234 3.74 16.56 39.09
N GLN A 235 3.83 17.50 38.15
CA GLN A 235 3.07 17.46 36.90
C GLN A 235 3.61 16.38 35.95
N GLN A 236 4.93 16.21 35.92
CA GLN A 236 5.64 15.29 35.03
C GLN A 236 5.43 13.82 35.45
N GLU A 237 5.44 13.52 36.76
CA GLU A 237 5.08 12.21 37.30
C GLU A 237 3.60 11.84 36.99
N ALA A 238 2.69 12.81 37.04
CA ALA A 238 1.26 12.59 36.75
C ALA A 238 1.00 12.30 35.26
N ASP A 239 1.71 12.98 34.36
CA ASP A 239 1.61 12.75 32.92
C ASP A 239 2.26 11.41 32.49
N ASP A 240 3.35 11.01 33.15
CA ASP A 240 3.99 9.69 32.98
C ASP A 240 3.09 8.53 33.44
N GLU A 241 2.42 8.67 34.59
CA GLU A 241 1.43 7.72 35.11
C GLU A 241 0.22 7.60 34.15
N ALA A 242 -0.20 8.71 33.54
CA ALA A 242 -1.26 8.72 32.52
C ALA A 242 -0.81 8.04 31.22
N ALA A 243 0.44 8.25 30.79
CA ALA A 243 1.03 7.61 29.61
C ALA A 243 1.10 6.08 29.78
N ARG A 244 1.58 5.59 30.93
CA ARG A 244 1.66 4.14 31.25
C ARG A 244 0.27 3.47 31.23
N LYS A 245 -0.76 4.13 31.81
CA LYS A 245 -2.15 3.63 31.77
C LYS A 245 -2.73 3.59 30.36
N LYS A 246 -2.39 4.55 29.51
CA LYS A 246 -2.81 4.57 28.10
C LYS A 246 -2.14 3.45 27.30
N GLU A 247 -0.83 3.24 27.48
CA GLU A 247 -0.09 2.15 26.84
C GLU A 247 -0.64 0.77 27.26
N GLU A 248 -0.93 0.57 28.54
CA GLU A 248 -1.56 -0.67 29.03
C GLU A 248 -2.97 -0.88 28.45
N ALA A 249 -3.78 0.18 28.36
CA ALA A 249 -5.10 0.10 27.75
C ALA A 249 -5.02 -0.27 26.26
N ASP A 250 -4.08 0.30 25.51
CA ASP A 250 -3.87 -0.04 24.09
C ASP A 250 -3.28 -1.45 23.92
N ARG A 251 -2.38 -1.91 24.81
CA ARG A 251 -1.89 -3.30 24.85
C ARG A 251 -3.03 -4.31 25.04
N VAL A 252 -3.93 -4.06 26.00
CA VAL A 252 -5.12 -4.88 26.25
C VAL A 252 -6.12 -4.82 25.07
N ARG A 253 -6.23 -3.68 24.39
CA ARG A 253 -7.05 -3.53 23.17
C ARG A 253 -6.50 -4.38 22.03
N LEU A 254 -5.19 -4.34 21.81
CA LEU A 254 -4.49 -5.05 20.74
C LEU A 254 -4.54 -6.58 20.96
N GLU A 255 -4.39 -7.04 22.20
CA GLU A 255 -4.54 -8.46 22.56
C GLU A 255 -5.97 -8.97 22.29
N LYS A 256 -7.00 -8.19 22.63
CA LYS A 256 -8.41 -8.51 22.31
C LYS A 256 -8.66 -8.57 20.80
N GLU A 257 -8.04 -7.67 20.04
CA GLU A 257 -8.14 -7.68 18.57
C GLU A 257 -7.44 -8.89 17.94
N GLN A 258 -6.24 -9.25 18.43
CA GLN A 258 -5.53 -10.45 18.00
C GLN A 258 -6.33 -11.73 18.28
N LYS A 259 -6.87 -11.91 19.50
CA LYS A 259 -7.75 -13.04 19.86
C LYS A 259 -9.02 -13.09 18.99
N ALA A 260 -9.59 -11.93 18.65
CA ALA A 260 -10.73 -11.86 17.73
C ALA A 260 -10.35 -12.23 16.28
N ALA A 261 -9.16 -11.83 15.82
CA ALA A 261 -8.63 -12.18 14.50
C ALA A 261 -8.31 -13.68 14.38
N GLU A 262 -7.71 -14.28 15.42
CA GLU A 262 -7.43 -15.71 15.50
C GLU A 262 -8.73 -16.55 15.43
N LYS A 263 -9.72 -16.23 16.27
CA LYS A 263 -11.04 -16.88 16.26
C LYS A 263 -11.79 -16.71 14.92
N ARG A 264 -11.50 -15.64 14.17
CA ARG A 264 -11.99 -15.46 12.78
C ARG A 264 -11.24 -16.36 11.78
N ARG A 265 -9.93 -16.59 11.95
CA ARG A 265 -9.12 -17.51 11.12
C ARG A 265 -9.54 -18.97 11.37
N GLU A 266 -9.65 -19.39 12.62
CA GLU A 266 -10.12 -20.72 13.03
C GLU A 266 -11.49 -21.04 12.40
N ARG A 267 -12.46 -20.13 12.51
CA ARG A 267 -13.79 -20.27 11.87
C ARG A 267 -13.75 -20.36 10.35
N LYS A 268 -12.75 -19.77 9.68
CA LYS A 268 -12.56 -19.90 8.22
C LYS A 268 -11.99 -21.27 7.86
N GLU A 269 -10.99 -21.77 8.58
CA GLU A 269 -10.44 -23.11 8.36
C GLU A 269 -11.47 -24.22 8.68
N MET A 270 -12.25 -24.09 9.77
CA MET A 270 -13.35 -25.01 10.07
C MET A 270 -14.39 -25.09 8.94
N ARG A 271 -14.72 -23.95 8.30
CA ARG A 271 -15.61 -23.92 7.12
C ARG A 271 -14.96 -24.55 5.89
N LYS A 272 -13.65 -24.36 5.70
CA LYS A 272 -12.87 -24.92 4.58
C LYS A 272 -12.74 -26.44 4.70
N ASN A 273 -12.45 -26.97 5.89
CA ASN A 273 -12.43 -28.41 6.16
C ASN A 273 -13.82 -29.03 6.00
N LYS A 274 -14.88 -28.43 6.55
CA LYS A 274 -16.26 -28.91 6.30
C LYS A 274 -16.64 -28.90 4.81
N LYS A 275 -16.11 -27.97 4.02
CA LYS A 275 -16.29 -27.97 2.55
C LYS A 275 -15.50 -29.10 1.88
N LYS A 276 -14.25 -29.36 2.30
CA LYS A 276 -13.44 -30.49 1.82
C LYS A 276 -14.13 -31.84 2.11
N GLU A 277 -14.54 -32.09 3.35
CA GLU A 277 -15.31 -33.29 3.73
C GLU A 277 -16.59 -33.46 2.89
N GLY A 278 -17.28 -32.35 2.60
CA GLY A 278 -18.46 -32.35 1.74
C GLY A 278 -18.14 -32.79 0.31
N VAL A 279 -17.04 -32.28 -0.26
CA VAL A 279 -16.55 -32.68 -1.59
C VAL A 279 -16.10 -34.15 -1.60
N GLU A 280 -15.33 -34.60 -0.60
CA GLU A 280 -14.89 -35.99 -0.47
C GLU A 280 -16.08 -36.97 -0.37
N LYS A 281 -17.11 -36.63 0.40
CA LYS A 281 -18.35 -37.42 0.47
C LYS A 281 -19.07 -37.50 -0.88
N ILE A 282 -19.10 -36.42 -1.66
CA ILE A 282 -19.66 -36.42 -3.01
C ILE A 282 -18.83 -37.30 -3.96
N VAL A 283 -17.50 -37.18 -3.93
CA VAL A 283 -16.58 -37.98 -4.76
C VAL A 283 -16.69 -39.46 -4.43
N ASN A 284 -16.68 -39.85 -3.15
CA ASN A 284 -16.84 -41.23 -2.72
C ASN A 284 -18.21 -41.81 -3.10
N THR A 285 -19.27 -41.00 -3.02
CA THR A 285 -20.62 -41.40 -3.46
C THR A 285 -20.69 -41.59 -4.98
N ALA A 286 -20.01 -40.73 -5.75
CA ALA A 286 -19.93 -40.85 -7.22
C ALA A 286 -19.17 -42.12 -7.63
N ARG A 287 -18.01 -42.37 -6.99
CA ARG A 287 -17.19 -43.56 -7.22
C ARG A 287 -17.95 -44.86 -6.92
N SER A 288 -18.60 -44.97 -5.76
CA SER A 288 -19.41 -46.15 -5.42
C SER A 288 -20.62 -46.36 -6.37
N LYS A 289 -21.18 -45.28 -6.93
CA LYS A 289 -22.21 -45.38 -7.98
C LYS A 289 -21.64 -45.84 -9.33
N GLN A 290 -20.39 -45.54 -9.63
CA GLN A 290 -19.72 -45.99 -10.84
C GLN A 290 -19.35 -47.48 -10.72
N GLU A 291 -18.71 -47.88 -9.63
CA GLU A 291 -18.36 -49.28 -9.33
C GLU A 291 -19.61 -50.19 -9.43
N LYS A 292 -20.76 -49.78 -8.87
CA LYS A 292 -22.03 -50.52 -9.00
C LYS A 292 -22.57 -50.61 -10.42
N LYS A 293 -22.34 -49.60 -11.27
CA LYS A 293 -22.76 -49.64 -12.69
C LYS A 293 -21.88 -50.60 -13.48
N GLU A 294 -20.58 -50.59 -13.22
CA GLU A 294 -19.61 -51.49 -13.85
C GLU A 294 -19.91 -52.96 -13.47
N GLU A 295 -20.22 -53.24 -12.20
CA GLU A 295 -20.71 -54.56 -11.75
C GLU A 295 -22.02 -54.99 -12.45
N GLU A 296 -23.00 -54.09 -12.56
CA GLU A 296 -24.29 -54.40 -13.21
C GLU A 296 -24.13 -54.65 -14.73
N GLU A 297 -23.25 -53.89 -15.38
CA GLU A 297 -22.91 -54.08 -16.80
C GLU A 297 -22.14 -55.39 -17.03
N GLU A 298 -21.20 -55.76 -16.16
CA GLU A 298 -20.49 -57.02 -16.25
C GLU A 298 -21.41 -58.23 -16.04
N GLN A 299 -22.35 -58.15 -15.08
CA GLN A 299 -23.38 -59.19 -14.88
C GLN A 299 -24.28 -59.34 -16.13
N ARG A 300 -24.72 -58.23 -16.73
CA ARG A 300 -25.50 -58.23 -17.99
C ARG A 300 -24.70 -58.82 -19.16
N ALA A 301 -23.39 -58.56 -19.24
CA ALA A 301 -22.51 -59.12 -20.26
C ALA A 301 -22.29 -60.64 -20.09
N ARG A 302 -22.12 -61.11 -18.85
CA ARG A 302 -22.01 -62.56 -18.53
C ARG A 302 -23.31 -63.31 -18.88
N GLY A 303 -24.48 -62.74 -18.57
CA GLY A 303 -25.79 -63.33 -18.88
C GLY A 303 -26.01 -63.60 -20.39
N LYS A 304 -25.54 -62.70 -21.27
CA LYS A 304 -25.69 -62.88 -22.73
C LYS A 304 -24.85 -64.00 -23.34
N LYS A 305 -23.75 -64.43 -22.70
CA LYS A 305 -22.88 -65.51 -23.23
C LYS A 305 -23.40 -66.92 -22.95
N GLY A 306 -24.29 -67.11 -21.96
CA GLY A 306 -24.84 -68.43 -21.62
C GLY A 306 -25.94 -68.95 -22.57
N GLY A 307 -26.62 -68.07 -23.30
CA GLY A 307 -27.86 -68.40 -24.03
C GLY A 307 -27.71 -69.15 -25.37
N LYS A 308 -26.49 -69.41 -25.87
CA LYS A 308 -26.28 -69.87 -27.27
C LYS A 308 -25.91 -71.36 -27.42
N LYS A 309 -26.13 -72.19 -26.38
CA LYS A 309 -25.98 -73.66 -26.44
C LYS A 309 -27.22 -74.37 -25.89
N ARG A 310 -28.32 -74.36 -26.64
CA ARG A 310 -29.46 -75.31 -26.49
C ARG A 310 -30.49 -75.19 -27.62
N ARG A 311 -30.10 -75.62 -28.83
CA ARG A 311 -31.01 -76.00 -29.92
C ARG A 311 -30.21 -76.78 -30.96
N GLY A 312 -30.48 -78.07 -31.01
CA GLY A 312 -29.78 -79.11 -31.75
C GLY A 312 -30.36 -80.42 -31.25
#